data_AF-A0A1Q7Q6I1-F1
#
_entry.id   AF-A0A1Q7Q6I1-F1
#
_cell.length_a   1.000
_cell.length_b   1.000
_cell.length_c   1.000
_cell.angle_alpha   90.00
_cell.angle_beta   90.00
_cell.angle_gamma   90.00
#
_symmetry.space_group_name_H-M   'P 1'
#
loop_
_entity.id
_entity.type
_entity.pdbx_description
1 polymer ?
#
loop_
_entity_poly.entity_id
_entity_poly.type
_entity_poly.pdbx_seq_one_letter_code
_entity_poly.pdbx_strand_id
1 'polypeptide(L)'
;MSDGRVISAAAVITNPTGLHARPAVKLTKLAKSFEAQLRLRVGENGKWTDAKSVARVLSLKAPAGQTLFFEAEGPDAAEALSNITELVRRNFDEGSQRERQFEGQVASAGLGDGFLVVCSRPQMDGFNGTEAANPQAERKLLEGALARAALQLERLKSDGGTMA
;
A
#
# COMPACT_ATOMS: atom_id res chain seq x y z
N MET A 1 -23.15 35.93 8.13
CA MET A 1 -23.76 35.41 6.89
C MET A 1 -22.61 35.11 5.95
N SER A 2 -22.13 33.87 5.94
CA SER A 2 -21.04 33.44 5.08
C SER A 2 -21.53 33.43 3.64
N ASP A 3 -20.88 34.23 2.80
CA ASP A 3 -21.16 34.37 1.37
C ASP A 3 -21.02 32.99 0.70
N GLY A 4 -22.13 32.44 0.22
CA GLY A 4 -22.26 31.08 -0.35
C GLY A 4 -21.64 30.98 -1.75
N ARG A 5 -20.38 31.40 -1.88
CA ARG A 5 -19.70 31.48 -3.16
C ARG A 5 -19.24 30.09 -3.57
N VAL A 6 -20.01 29.47 -4.46
CA VAL A 6 -19.62 28.22 -5.12
C VAL A 6 -18.52 28.53 -6.12
N ILE A 7 -17.43 27.80 -6.04
CA ILE A 7 -16.36 27.83 -7.03
C ILE A 7 -16.23 26.46 -7.69
N SER A 8 -15.79 26.44 -8.93
CA SER A 8 -15.71 25.22 -9.74
C SER A 8 -14.35 25.07 -10.42
N ALA A 9 -13.93 23.82 -10.63
CA ALA A 9 -12.78 23.50 -11.47
C ALA A 9 -12.99 22.15 -12.17
N ALA A 10 -12.12 21.85 -13.12
CA ALA A 10 -12.11 20.60 -13.86
C ALA A 10 -10.70 20.02 -13.94
N ALA A 11 -10.61 18.69 -13.90
CA ALA A 11 -9.35 17.95 -14.06
C ALA A 11 -9.58 16.66 -14.86
N VAL A 12 -8.63 16.29 -15.71
CA VAL A 12 -8.70 15.06 -16.51
C VAL A 12 -8.05 13.91 -15.75
N ILE A 13 -8.69 12.75 -15.74
CA ILE A 13 -8.11 11.53 -15.18
C ILE A 13 -7.10 10.96 -16.17
N THR A 14 -5.81 11.01 -15.82
CA THR A 14 -4.73 10.43 -16.62
C THR A 14 -4.44 8.96 -16.26
N ASN A 15 -4.99 8.46 -15.16
CA ASN A 15 -4.79 7.09 -14.68
C ASN A 15 -5.39 6.08 -15.69
N PRO A 16 -4.64 5.08 -16.18
CA PRO A 16 -5.17 4.03 -17.07
C PRO A 16 -6.30 3.19 -16.45
N THR A 17 -6.29 2.98 -15.13
CA THR A 17 -7.33 2.26 -14.38
C THR A 17 -8.54 3.12 -13.99
N GLY A 18 -8.51 4.42 -14.26
CA GLY A 18 -9.61 5.34 -13.91
C GLY A 18 -9.77 5.56 -12.40
N LEU A 19 -10.94 6.09 -12.00
CA LEU A 19 -11.27 6.37 -10.60
C LEU A 19 -11.75 5.10 -9.88
N HIS A 20 -10.80 4.25 -9.48
CA HIS A 20 -11.04 3.02 -8.73
C HIS A 20 -10.92 3.22 -7.20
N ALA A 21 -11.03 2.14 -6.42
CA ALA A 21 -11.11 2.18 -4.96
C ALA A 21 -10.00 2.99 -4.28
N ARG A 22 -8.75 2.86 -4.74
CA ARG A 22 -7.59 3.45 -4.07
C ARG A 22 -7.46 4.96 -4.33
N PRO A 23 -7.59 5.48 -5.57
CA PRO A 23 -7.79 6.90 -5.86
C PRO A 23 -9.00 7.52 -5.15
N ALA A 24 -10.13 6.81 -5.15
CA ALA A 24 -11.36 7.31 -4.54
C ALA A 24 -11.20 7.52 -3.03
N VAL A 25 -10.55 6.58 -2.33
CA VAL A 25 -10.25 6.72 -0.90
C VAL A 25 -9.33 7.91 -0.64
N LYS A 26 -8.28 8.12 -1.45
CA LYS A 26 -7.37 9.28 -1.30
C LYS A 26 -8.11 10.60 -1.52
N LEU A 27 -8.90 10.69 -2.59
CA LEU A 27 -9.69 11.87 -2.91
C LEU A 27 -10.68 12.18 -1.78
N THR A 28 -11.43 11.18 -1.33
CA THR A 28 -12.39 11.38 -0.24
C THR A 28 -11.72 11.71 1.08
N LYS A 29 -10.55 11.11 1.38
CA LYS A 29 -9.79 11.44 2.58
C LYS A 29 -9.35 12.90 2.58
N LEU A 30 -8.85 13.38 1.44
CA LEU A 30 -8.48 14.78 1.25
C LEU A 30 -9.71 15.70 1.34
N ALA A 31 -10.82 15.33 0.67
CA ALA A 31 -12.07 16.10 0.72
C ALA A 31 -12.66 16.22 2.14
N LYS A 32 -12.46 15.20 2.99
CA LYS A 32 -12.90 15.21 4.40
C LYS A 32 -12.03 16.08 5.30
N SER A 33 -10.83 16.46 4.87
CA SER A 33 -9.96 17.37 5.63
C SER A 33 -10.41 18.83 5.57
N PHE A 34 -11.37 19.15 4.70
CA PHE A 34 -11.92 20.49 4.51
C PHE A 34 -13.34 20.58 5.07
N GLU A 35 -13.70 21.75 5.58
CA GLU A 35 -15.05 22.09 6.08
C GLU A 35 -16.02 22.32 4.91
N ALA A 36 -15.53 22.82 3.78
CA ALA A 36 -16.32 23.04 2.56
C ALA A 36 -17.10 21.81 2.13
N GLN A 37 -18.27 22.02 1.54
CA GLN A 37 -18.98 20.97 0.82
C GLN A 37 -18.31 20.80 -0.54
N LEU A 38 -17.86 19.58 -0.83
CA LEU A 38 -17.26 19.25 -2.13
C LEU A 38 -18.15 18.27 -2.89
N ARG A 39 -18.46 18.62 -4.14
CA ARG A 39 -19.21 17.79 -5.07
C ARG A 39 -18.36 17.54 -6.29
N LEU A 40 -18.54 16.36 -6.89
CA LEU A 40 -17.89 15.99 -8.13
C LEU A 40 -18.85 15.30 -9.08
N ARG A 41 -18.59 15.41 -10.38
CA ARG A 41 -19.29 14.68 -11.44
C ARG A 41 -18.30 14.27 -12.54
N VAL A 42 -18.71 13.30 -13.34
CA VAL A 42 -17.94 12.79 -14.47
C VAL A 42 -18.60 13.26 -15.77
N GLY A 43 -17.86 13.97 -16.62
CA GLY A 43 -18.39 14.54 -17.86
C GLY A 43 -19.37 15.71 -17.63
N GLU A 44 -19.74 16.41 -18.71
CA GLU A 44 -20.55 17.63 -18.64
C GLU A 44 -22.01 17.38 -18.21
N ASN A 45 -22.53 16.18 -18.47
CA ASN A 45 -23.90 15.78 -18.15
C ASN A 45 -23.99 14.81 -16.95
N GLY A 46 -22.89 14.64 -16.21
CA GLY A 46 -22.83 13.74 -15.06
C GLY A 46 -23.64 14.26 -13.86
N LYS A 47 -24.12 13.33 -13.03
CA LYS A 47 -24.80 13.65 -11.77
C LYS A 47 -23.81 14.11 -10.71
N TRP A 48 -24.08 15.27 -10.10
CA TRP A 48 -23.33 15.76 -8.95
C TRP A 48 -23.44 14.80 -7.77
N THR A 49 -22.28 14.49 -7.22
CA THR A 49 -22.12 13.50 -6.17
C THR A 49 -21.19 14.04 -5.10
N ASP A 50 -21.48 13.72 -3.85
CA ASP A 50 -20.66 14.14 -2.71
C ASP A 50 -19.26 13.48 -2.75
N ALA A 51 -18.22 14.31 -2.78
CA ALA A 51 -16.82 13.89 -2.80
C ALA A 51 -16.36 13.30 -1.45
N LYS A 52 -17.06 13.60 -0.35
CA LYS A 52 -16.75 13.08 1.00
C LYS A 52 -17.24 11.65 1.22
N SER A 53 -17.99 11.06 0.28
CA SER A 53 -18.49 9.69 0.37
C SER A 53 -17.79 8.74 -0.60
N VAL A 54 -16.87 7.92 -0.09
CA VAL A 54 -16.12 6.92 -0.90
C VAL A 54 -17.06 6.04 -1.73
N ALA A 55 -18.17 5.58 -1.13
CA ALA A 55 -19.14 4.71 -1.80
C ALA A 55 -19.80 5.40 -3.01
N ARG A 56 -20.13 6.69 -2.88
CA ARG A 56 -20.73 7.45 -3.98
C ARG A 56 -19.71 7.78 -5.07
N VAL A 57 -18.48 8.12 -4.67
CA VAL A 57 -17.38 8.36 -5.62
C VAL A 57 -17.08 7.10 -6.44
N LEU A 58 -17.08 5.92 -5.81
CA LEU A 58 -16.88 4.64 -6.53
C LEU A 58 -18.02 4.31 -7.50
N SER A 59 -19.24 4.71 -7.16
CA SER A 59 -20.42 4.50 -8.02
C SER A 59 -20.36 5.27 -9.33
N LEU A 60 -19.57 6.35 -9.41
CA LEU A 60 -19.42 7.16 -10.62
C LEU A 60 -18.63 6.46 -11.74
N LYS A 61 -17.82 5.44 -11.41
CA LYS A 61 -17.06 4.62 -12.38
C LYS A 61 -16.40 5.46 -13.49
N ALA A 62 -15.67 6.51 -13.12
CA ALA A 62 -15.04 7.39 -14.10
C ALA A 62 -13.88 6.67 -14.81
N PRO A 63 -13.96 6.42 -16.14
CA PRO A 63 -12.87 5.75 -16.86
C PRO A 63 -11.70 6.71 -17.12
N ALA A 64 -10.57 6.16 -17.53
CA ALA A 64 -9.40 6.92 -17.95
C ALA A 64 -9.76 7.91 -19.08
N GLY A 65 -9.14 9.09 -19.07
CA GLY A 65 -9.34 10.14 -20.08
C GLY A 65 -10.61 10.98 -19.90
N GLN A 66 -11.47 10.67 -18.93
CA GLN A 66 -12.64 11.52 -18.64
C GLN A 66 -12.27 12.76 -17.82
N THR A 67 -13.06 13.81 -18.03
CA THR A 67 -12.97 15.04 -17.25
C THR A 67 -13.85 14.94 -16.01
N LEU A 68 -13.25 15.12 -14.85
CA LEU A 68 -13.93 15.33 -13.58
C LEU A 68 -14.18 16.81 -13.38
N PHE A 69 -15.42 17.16 -13.06
CA PHE A 69 -15.79 18.50 -12.64
C PHE A 69 -16.02 18.50 -11.14
N PHE A 70 -15.54 19.54 -10.47
CA PHE A 70 -15.60 19.74 -9.04
C PHE A 70 -16.28 21.06 -8.72
N GLU A 71 -17.10 21.06 -7.67
CA GLU A 71 -17.70 22.25 -7.06
C GLU A 71 -17.38 22.23 -5.57
N ALA A 72 -16.95 23.37 -5.03
CA ALA A 72 -16.79 23.53 -3.60
C ALA A 72 -17.49 24.80 -3.09
N GLU A 73 -18.10 24.69 -1.92
CA GLU A 73 -18.81 25.78 -1.25
C GLU A 73 -18.42 25.77 0.23
N GLY A 74 -17.94 26.90 0.74
CA GLY A 74 -17.51 27.04 2.13
C GLY A 74 -16.31 27.96 2.32
N PRO A 75 -15.84 28.10 3.57
CA PRO A 75 -14.77 29.03 3.94
C PRO A 75 -13.40 28.66 3.33
N ASP A 76 -13.16 27.37 3.11
CA ASP A 76 -11.92 26.78 2.58
C ASP A 76 -12.11 26.19 1.17
N ALA A 77 -13.18 26.59 0.46
CA ALA A 77 -13.52 26.07 -0.85
C ALA A 77 -12.36 26.17 -1.86
N ALA A 78 -11.68 27.33 -1.92
CA ALA A 78 -10.59 27.59 -2.86
C ALA A 78 -9.38 26.68 -2.64
N GLU A 79 -9.03 26.48 -1.37
CA GLU A 79 -7.93 25.60 -0.98
C GLU A 79 -8.28 24.13 -1.25
N ALA A 80 -9.51 23.72 -0.94
CA ALA A 80 -9.99 22.37 -1.18
C ALA A 80 -9.95 22.00 -2.68
N LEU A 81 -10.45 22.90 -3.54
CA LEU A 81 -10.44 22.71 -5.00
C LEU A 81 -9.03 22.65 -5.58
N SER A 82 -8.14 23.54 -5.14
CA SER A 82 -6.73 23.55 -5.56
C SER A 82 -6.06 22.21 -5.22
N ASN A 83 -6.19 21.76 -3.97
CA ASN A 83 -5.57 20.54 -3.50
C ASN A 83 -6.13 19.27 -4.18
N ILE A 84 -7.45 19.20 -4.40
CA ILE A 84 -8.06 18.08 -5.13
C ILE A 84 -7.61 18.06 -6.60
N THR A 85 -7.62 19.20 -7.27
CA THR A 85 -7.18 19.29 -8.67
C THR A 85 -5.73 18.84 -8.80
N GLU A 86 -4.88 19.26 -7.87
CA GLU A 86 -3.48 18.87 -7.82
C GLU A 86 -3.28 17.38 -7.50
N LEU A 87 -4.11 16.79 -6.64
CA LEU A 87 -4.10 15.35 -6.40
C LEU A 87 -4.45 14.56 -7.67
N VAL A 88 -5.44 15.02 -8.45
CA VAL A 88 -5.81 14.40 -9.72
C VAL A 88 -4.66 14.52 -10.74
N ARG A 89 -4.03 15.70 -10.84
CA ARG A 89 -2.85 15.93 -11.72
C ARG A 89 -1.65 15.06 -11.36
N ARG A 90 -1.43 14.81 -10.07
CA ARG A 90 -0.41 13.86 -9.57
C ARG A 90 -0.81 12.39 -9.74
N ASN A 91 -1.86 12.12 -10.52
CA ASN A 91 -2.37 10.77 -10.75
C ASN A 91 -2.70 10.01 -9.47
N PHE A 92 -3.22 10.73 -8.45
CA PHE A 92 -3.50 10.18 -7.12
C PHE A 92 -2.27 9.54 -6.43
N ASP A 93 -1.05 9.96 -6.81
CA ASP A 93 0.21 9.35 -6.42
C ASP A 93 0.26 7.83 -6.70
N GLU A 94 -0.36 7.42 -7.81
CA GLU A 94 -0.32 6.06 -8.35
C GLU A 94 0.51 6.06 -9.63
N GLY A 95 1.76 5.62 -9.52
CA GLY A 95 2.72 5.67 -10.64
C GLY A 95 4.16 5.40 -10.23
N SER A 96 4.44 5.31 -8.93
CA SER A 96 5.78 5.10 -8.37
C SER A 96 5.98 3.70 -7.76
N GLN A 97 5.27 2.68 -8.24
CA GLN A 97 5.69 1.31 -7.97
C GLN A 97 6.66 0.93 -9.08
N ARG A 98 7.97 1.04 -8.78
CA ARG A 98 9.01 0.41 -9.59
C ARG A 98 8.66 -1.07 -9.64
N GLU A 99 8.29 -1.58 -10.82
CA GLU A 99 8.29 -3.01 -11.08
C GLU A 99 9.71 -3.51 -10.82
N ARG A 100 9.93 -4.10 -9.64
CA ARG A 100 11.16 -4.82 -9.40
C ARG A 100 11.01 -6.17 -10.09
N GLN A 101 11.68 -6.32 -11.21
CA GLN A 101 11.82 -7.60 -11.86
C GLN A 101 12.67 -8.49 -10.95
N PHE A 102 12.06 -9.52 -10.39
CA PHE A 102 12.74 -10.52 -9.57
C PHE A 102 13.05 -11.73 -10.45
N GLU A 103 14.31 -12.15 -10.51
CA GLU A 103 14.67 -13.47 -11.03
C GLU A 103 14.40 -14.51 -9.94
N GLY A 104 13.49 -15.45 -10.21
CA GLY A 104 13.18 -16.55 -9.28
C GLY A 104 12.66 -17.76 -10.04
N GLN A 105 12.96 -18.96 -9.55
CA GLN A 105 12.35 -20.19 -10.05
C GLN A 105 10.97 -20.36 -9.40
N VAL A 106 9.95 -20.50 -10.25
CA VAL A 106 8.60 -20.86 -9.81
C VAL A 106 8.57 -22.33 -9.41
N ALA A 107 7.93 -22.65 -8.28
CA ALA A 107 7.81 -24.03 -7.81
C ALA A 107 6.89 -24.89 -8.71
N SER A 108 6.00 -24.26 -9.47
CA SER A 108 5.12 -24.90 -10.43
C SER A 108 4.68 -23.90 -11.51
N ALA A 109 4.17 -24.42 -12.63
CA ALA A 109 3.53 -23.59 -13.65
C ALA A 109 2.15 -23.13 -13.15
N GLY A 110 2.02 -21.84 -12.82
CA GLY A 110 0.78 -21.23 -12.40
C GLY A 110 0.84 -19.70 -12.53
N LEU A 111 -0.31 -19.07 -12.75
CA LEU A 111 -0.47 -17.60 -12.69
C LEU A 111 -0.84 -17.20 -11.26
N GLY A 112 -0.11 -16.25 -10.70
CA GLY A 112 -0.42 -15.66 -9.40
C GLY A 112 -0.42 -14.14 -9.48
N ASP A 113 -1.56 -13.51 -9.17
CA ASP A 113 -1.68 -12.06 -9.04
C ASP A 113 -1.52 -11.67 -7.56
N GLY A 114 -0.40 -11.02 -7.20
CA GLY A 114 -0.16 -10.61 -5.82
C GLY A 114 1.24 -10.06 -5.54
N PHE A 115 1.43 -9.51 -4.35
CA PHE A 115 2.74 -9.02 -3.92
C PHE A 115 3.64 -10.18 -3.47
N LEU A 116 4.85 -10.25 -4.03
CA LEU A 116 5.90 -11.13 -3.52
C LEU A 116 6.45 -10.55 -2.22
N VAL A 117 6.19 -11.22 -1.10
CA VAL A 117 6.83 -10.91 0.19
C VAL A 117 8.09 -11.75 0.30
N VAL A 118 9.24 -11.12 0.09
CA VAL A 118 10.54 -11.77 0.32
C VAL A 118 10.84 -11.70 1.82
N CYS A 119 10.54 -12.78 2.52
CA CYS A 119 11.06 -12.99 3.86
C CYS A 119 12.53 -13.42 3.71
N SER A 120 13.47 -12.53 4.04
CA SER A 120 14.87 -12.93 4.15
C SER A 120 14.97 -14.04 5.20
N ARG A 121 15.35 -15.25 4.79
CA ARG A 121 15.71 -16.28 5.76
C ARG A 121 16.89 -15.72 6.58
N PRO A 122 16.82 -15.73 7.92
CA PRO A 122 18.01 -15.43 8.71
C PRO A 122 19.09 -16.43 8.28
N GLN A 123 20.26 -15.90 7.93
CA GLN A 123 21.41 -16.74 7.61
C GLN A 123 21.78 -17.50 8.88
N MET A 124 21.62 -18.82 8.85
CA MET A 124 22.00 -19.70 9.94
C MET A 124 23.46 -20.11 9.69
N ASP A 125 24.38 -19.63 10.51
CA ASP A 125 25.78 -20.02 10.42
C ASP A 125 25.93 -21.54 10.51
N GLY A 126 26.52 -22.14 9.48
CA GLY A 126 26.75 -23.59 9.39
C GLY A 126 25.69 -24.41 8.64
N PHE A 127 24.66 -23.78 8.05
CA PHE A 127 23.65 -24.47 7.24
C PHE A 127 23.74 -24.09 5.76
N ASN A 128 24.37 -24.92 4.93
CA ASN A 128 24.56 -24.67 3.49
C ASN A 128 23.48 -25.29 2.58
N GLY A 129 22.44 -25.91 3.13
CA GLY A 129 21.28 -26.40 2.36
C GLY A 129 21.57 -27.46 1.28
N THR A 130 22.77 -28.04 1.26
CA THR A 130 23.11 -29.16 0.37
C THR A 130 22.54 -30.46 0.92
N GLU A 131 22.01 -31.32 0.05
CA GLU A 131 21.47 -32.64 0.41
C GLU A 131 22.41 -33.42 1.32
N ALA A 132 21.85 -34.01 2.37
CA ALA A 132 22.59 -34.82 3.32
C ALA A 132 23.13 -36.08 2.63
N ALA A 133 24.41 -36.08 2.29
CA ALA A 133 25.04 -37.18 1.58
C ALA A 133 25.15 -38.48 2.42
N ASN A 134 25.08 -38.40 3.76
CA ASN A 134 25.24 -39.54 4.65
C ASN A 134 24.49 -39.34 6.00
N PRO A 135 23.43 -40.11 6.28
CA PRO A 135 22.63 -39.99 7.51
C PRO A 135 23.43 -40.15 8.81
N GLN A 136 24.46 -41.00 8.82
CA GLN A 136 25.30 -41.24 9.99
C GLN A 136 26.21 -40.03 10.27
N ALA A 137 26.72 -39.38 9.22
CA ALA A 137 27.53 -38.18 9.35
C ALA A 137 26.69 -36.99 9.86
N GLU A 138 25.48 -36.83 9.34
CA GLU A 138 24.54 -35.80 9.78
C GLU A 138 24.10 -36.01 11.24
N ARG A 139 23.82 -37.26 11.63
CA ARG A 139 23.51 -37.60 13.02
C ARG A 139 24.65 -37.25 13.98
N LYS A 140 25.90 -37.50 13.60
CA LYS A 140 27.08 -37.14 14.41
C LYS A 140 27.24 -35.62 14.55
N LEU A 141 26.94 -34.86 13.49
CA LEU A 141 26.93 -33.40 13.53
C LEU A 141 25.84 -32.87 14.45
N LEU A 142 24.64 -33.46 14.40
CA LEU A 142 23.52 -33.09 15.26
C LEU A 142 23.83 -33.37 16.74
N GLU A 143 24.37 -34.55 17.06
CA GLU A 143 24.79 -34.90 18.42
C GLU A 143 25.83 -33.88 18.96
N GLY A 144 26.78 -33.46 18.13
CA GLY A 144 27.76 -32.42 18.48
C GLY A 144 27.16 -31.02 18.64
N ALA A 145 26.14 -30.65 17.85
CA ALA A 145 25.41 -29.39 18.02
C ALA A 145 24.60 -29.38 19.32
N LEU A 146 23.95 -30.50 19.65
CA LEU A 146 23.16 -30.66 20.86
C LEU A 146 24.03 -30.53 22.12
N ALA A 147 25.21 -31.16 22.12
CA ALA A 147 26.17 -31.06 23.22
C ALA A 147 26.66 -29.61 23.44
N ARG A 148 26.95 -28.88 22.35
CA ARG A 148 27.35 -27.46 22.44
C ARG A 148 26.23 -26.57 23.00
N ALA A 149 25.00 -26.79 22.54
CA ALA A 149 23.84 -26.05 23.04
C ALA A 149 23.59 -26.33 24.53
N ALA A 150 23.74 -27.58 24.97
CA ALA A 150 23.63 -27.95 26.38
C ALA A 150 24.68 -27.23 27.25
N LEU A 151 25.94 -27.17 26.80
CA LEU A 151 27.01 -26.43 27.49
C LEU A 151 26.73 -24.91 27.55
N GLN A 152 26.18 -24.33 26.48
CA GLN A 152 25.79 -22.91 26.49
C GLN A 152 24.65 -22.64 27.47
N LEU A 153 23.68 -23.55 27.59
CA LEU A 153 22.59 -23.42 28.56
C LEU A 153 23.08 -23.53 30.01
N GLU A 154 24.01 -24.46 30.29
CA GLU A 154 24.67 -24.57 31.60
C GLU A 154 25.40 -23.27 31.95
N ARG A 155 26.17 -22.71 31.01
CA ARG A 155 26.88 -21.43 31.19
C ARG A 155 25.93 -20.26 31.45
N LEU A 156 24.83 -20.16 30.71
CA LEU A 156 23.83 -19.11 30.92
C LEU A 156 23.13 -19.24 32.28
N LYS A 157 22.92 -20.48 32.76
CA LYS A 157 22.37 -20.72 34.11
C LYS A 157 23.36 -20.35 35.21
N SER A 158 24.65 -20.62 35.04
CA SER A 158 25.68 -20.22 36.02
C SER A 158 25.87 -18.70 36.06
N ASP A 159 25.87 -18.04 34.89
CA ASP A 159 26.04 -16.59 34.79
C ASP A 159 24.79 -15.83 35.31
N GLY A 160 23.61 -16.48 35.32
CA GLY A 160 22.38 -15.96 35.92
C GLY A 160 22.32 -16.02 37.46
N GLY A 161 23.31 -16.63 38.12
CA GLY A 161 23.33 -16.84 39.58
C GLY A 161 24.10 -15.79 40.41
N THR A 162 24.76 -14.80 39.80
CA THR A 162 25.55 -13.77 40.53
C THR A 162 24.82 -12.42 40.66
N MET A 163 23.51 -12.36 40.37
CA MET A 163 22.69 -11.16 40.57
C MET A 163 21.79 -11.33 41.80
N ALA A 164 22.40 -11.46 42.98
CA ALA A 164 21.74 -11.30 44.29
C ALA A 164 22.67 -10.56 45.25
#